data_AF-A0A522SYW9-F1
#
_entry.id   AF-A0A522SYW9-F1
#
_cell.length_a   1.000
_cell.length_b   1.000
_cell.length_c   1.000
_cell.angle_alpha   90.00
_cell.angle_beta   90.00
_cell.angle_gamma   90.00
#
_symmetry.space_group_name_H-M   'P 1'
#
loop_
_entity.id
_entity.type
_entity.pdbx_description
1 polymer ?
#
loop_
_entity_poly.entity_id
_entity_poly.type
_entity_poly.pdbx_seq_one_letter_code
_entity_poly.pdbx_strand_id
1 'polypeptide(L)'
;MPNNFDVTLDKSMIPWCLDIGQHGNANVSRSPDRQTITWRLTGNAATGKFNSQQDSPPGFAWIGKLPPAGIFGDPELGENGKELSISDLNNSAATSGEWVYQLSAKIGDQVYQSRVTSMTATTTSPTIKNT
;
A
#
# COMPACT_ATOMS: atom_id res chain seq x y z
N MET A 1 7.91 -14.14 1.53
CA MET A 1 8.68 -12.89 1.32
C MET A 1 7.97 -11.79 2.08
N PRO A 2 8.66 -10.88 2.78
CA PRO A 2 8.02 -9.75 3.44
C PRO A 2 7.46 -8.78 2.37
N ASN A 3 6.19 -8.40 2.48
CA ASN A 3 5.55 -7.45 1.58
C ASN A 3 5.78 -6.02 2.09
N ASN A 4 7.05 -5.61 2.15
CA ASN A 4 7.47 -4.32 2.69
C ASN A 4 7.76 -3.35 1.54
N PHE A 5 7.09 -2.20 1.55
CA PHE A 5 7.18 -1.19 0.52
C PHE A 5 7.71 0.11 1.11
N ASP A 6 8.81 0.60 0.57
CA ASP A 6 9.31 1.92 0.90
C ASP A 6 8.45 2.98 0.19
N VAL A 7 8.10 4.04 0.91
CA VAL A 7 7.29 5.17 0.44
C VAL A 7 8.10 6.43 0.57
N THR A 8 8.37 7.09 -0.55
CA THR A 8 9.11 8.35 -0.63
C THR A 8 8.22 9.50 -1.10
N LEU A 9 8.68 10.73 -0.95
CA LEU A 9 8.02 11.90 -1.52
C LEU A 9 8.67 12.22 -2.88
N ASP A 10 7.89 12.02 -3.95
CA ASP A 10 8.28 12.37 -5.31
C ASP A 10 8.05 13.86 -5.55
N LYS A 11 9.18 14.56 -5.67
CA LYS A 11 9.25 16.01 -5.92
C LYS A 11 9.46 16.37 -7.40
N SER A 12 9.57 15.37 -8.27
CA SER A 12 9.75 15.57 -9.72
C SER A 12 8.44 15.89 -10.44
N MET A 13 7.31 15.56 -9.82
CA MET A 13 5.95 15.85 -10.29
C MET A 13 5.43 17.18 -9.72
N ILE A 14 4.45 17.83 -10.36
CA ILE A 14 3.68 18.92 -9.74
C ILE A 14 2.18 18.61 -9.89
N PRO A 15 1.40 18.48 -8.80
CA PRO A 15 1.84 18.57 -7.39
C PRO A 15 2.74 17.39 -6.97
N TRP A 16 3.56 17.59 -5.92
CA TRP A 16 4.32 16.52 -5.27
C TRP A 16 3.38 15.44 -4.73
N CYS A 17 3.80 14.19 -4.76
CA CYS A 17 2.98 13.04 -4.32
C CYS A 17 3.82 11.98 -3.62
N LEU A 18 3.17 11.11 -2.84
CA LEU A 18 3.86 9.94 -2.31
C LEU A 18 4.09 8.94 -3.45
N ASP A 19 5.31 8.46 -3.56
CA ASP A 19 5.69 7.39 -4.48
C ASP A 19 5.97 6.13 -3.67
N ILE A 20 5.27 5.06 -4.03
CA ILE A 20 5.46 3.75 -3.42
C ILE A 20 6.51 3.09 -4.31
N GLY A 21 7.67 2.71 -3.73
CA GLY A 21 8.84 2.13 -4.40
C GLY A 21 8.61 0.75 -5.01
N GLN A 22 7.49 0.60 -5.70
CA GLN A 22 7.03 -0.52 -6.48
C GLN A 22 7.38 -0.22 -7.94
N HIS A 23 8.57 -0.64 -8.37
CA HIS A 23 8.80 -0.85 -9.79
C HIS A 23 7.98 -2.09 -10.22
N GLY A 24 6.67 -1.91 -10.42
CA GLY A 24 5.69 -2.98 -10.70
C GLY A 24 4.79 -3.31 -9.50
N ASN A 25 3.55 -3.71 -9.80
CA ASN A 25 2.45 -3.96 -8.85
C ASN A 25 2.88 -4.64 -7.54
N ALA A 26 2.23 -4.28 -6.42
CA ALA A 26 2.38 -4.96 -5.14
C ALA A 26 2.00 -6.45 -5.25
N ASN A 27 2.98 -7.30 -5.56
CA ASN A 27 2.73 -8.71 -5.82
C ASN A 27 2.78 -9.47 -4.49
N VAL A 28 1.63 -9.61 -3.84
CA VAL A 28 1.52 -10.47 -2.66
C VAL A 28 1.35 -11.92 -3.11
N SER A 29 2.39 -12.71 -2.89
CA SER A 29 2.40 -14.15 -3.22
C SER A 29 1.39 -14.90 -2.35
N ARG A 30 0.66 -15.86 -2.92
CA ARG A 30 -0.27 -16.70 -2.15
C ARG A 30 0.41 -17.38 -0.96
N SER A 31 -0.33 -17.47 0.14
CA SER A 31 0.10 -18.10 1.38
C SER A 31 -1.07 -18.80 2.06
N PRO A 32 -0.88 -20.00 2.65
CA PRO A 32 -1.91 -20.61 3.48
C PRO A 32 -2.21 -19.76 4.73
N ASP A 33 -1.20 -19.03 5.22
CA ASP A 33 -1.28 -18.15 6.38
C ASP A 33 -1.49 -16.69 5.98
N ARG A 34 -2.06 -15.88 6.89
CA ARG A 34 -2.16 -14.42 6.71
C ARG A 34 -0.76 -13.82 6.56
N GLN A 35 -0.65 -12.90 5.62
CA GLN A 35 0.56 -12.11 5.39
C GLN A 35 0.33 -10.66 5.79
N THR A 36 1.40 -9.95 6.12
CA THR A 36 1.36 -8.52 6.40
C THR A 36 1.95 -7.75 5.24
N ILE A 37 1.22 -6.75 4.78
CA ILE A 37 1.71 -5.72 3.86
C ILE A 37 2.07 -4.51 4.71
N THR A 38 3.29 -4.01 4.57
CA THR A 38 3.76 -2.85 5.33
C THR A 38 4.30 -1.79 4.39
N TRP A 39 3.80 -0.56 4.53
CA TRP A 39 4.36 0.62 3.90
C TRP A 39 5.19 1.39 4.91
N ARG A 40 6.36 1.86 4.51
CA ARG A 40 7.28 2.58 5.40
C ARG A 40 7.74 3.88 4.75
N LEU A 41 7.60 5.00 5.45
CA LEU A 41 8.11 6.29 5.00
C LEU A 41 9.64 6.31 5.02
N THR A 42 10.25 6.56 3.88
CA THR A 42 11.71 6.63 3.67
C THR A 42 12.08 7.85 2.81
N GLY A 43 13.39 8.04 2.60
CA GLY A 43 13.91 9.11 1.75
C GLY A 43 13.34 10.50 2.09
N ASN A 44 12.81 11.19 1.08
CA ASN A 44 12.23 12.53 1.23
C ASN A 44 10.94 12.57 2.09
N ALA A 45 10.37 11.41 2.45
CA ALA A 45 9.22 11.30 3.34
C ALA A 45 9.59 10.82 4.76
N ALA A 46 10.85 10.49 5.04
CA ALA A 46 11.29 9.83 6.29
C ALA A 46 11.02 10.63 7.58
N THR A 47 10.81 11.94 7.47
CA THR A 47 10.45 12.84 8.58
C THR A 47 8.94 12.96 8.79
N GLY A 48 8.13 12.45 7.85
CA GLY A 48 6.69 12.48 7.92
C GLY A 48 6.09 11.39 8.81
N LYS A 49 4.77 11.39 8.87
CA LYS A 49 3.95 10.34 9.48
C LYS A 49 2.77 10.05 8.57
N PHE A 50 2.41 8.78 8.41
CA PHE A 50 1.12 8.43 7.84
C PHE A 50 0.01 9.07 8.67
N ASN A 51 -1.05 9.46 7.98
CA ASN A 51 -2.25 9.95 8.64
C ASN A 51 -2.88 8.82 9.47
N SER A 52 -3.57 9.17 10.55
CA SER A 52 -4.41 8.20 11.27
C SER A 52 -5.55 7.73 10.38
N GLN A 53 -6.18 6.60 10.71
CA GLN A 53 -7.37 6.16 9.99
C GLN A 53 -8.61 7.04 10.26
N GLN A 54 -8.53 7.93 11.26
CA GLN A 54 -9.57 8.91 11.61
C GLN A 54 -9.36 10.29 10.96
N ASP A 55 -8.19 10.54 10.38
CA ASP A 55 -7.87 11.80 9.70
C ASP A 55 -8.62 11.90 8.35
N SER A 56 -8.66 13.12 7.80
CA SER A 56 -9.22 13.40 6.46
C SER A 56 -8.17 14.09 5.59
N PRO A 57 -7.57 13.40 4.58
CA PRO A 57 -7.80 12.00 4.21
C PRO A 57 -7.17 11.00 5.20
N PRO A 58 -7.69 9.76 5.27
CA PRO A 58 -7.13 8.73 6.15
C PRO A 58 -5.77 8.23 5.64
N GLY A 59 -5.01 7.59 6.55
CA GLY A 59 -3.71 6.97 6.23
C GLY A 59 -3.78 5.98 5.07
N PHE A 60 -4.87 5.22 4.97
CA PHE A 60 -5.15 4.31 3.87
C PHE A 60 -6.61 4.32 3.46
N ALA A 61 -6.85 4.27 2.15
CA ALA A 61 -8.18 4.11 1.58
C ALA A 61 -8.15 3.19 0.36
N TRP A 62 -9.13 2.30 0.26
CA TRP A 62 -9.48 1.65 -1.00
C TRP A 62 -10.15 2.65 -1.94
N ILE A 63 -9.79 2.61 -3.22
CA ILE A 63 -10.31 3.48 -4.26
C ILE A 63 -11.15 2.65 -5.22
N GLY A 64 -12.40 3.06 -5.44
CA GLY A 64 -13.32 2.37 -6.33
C GLY A 64 -13.84 1.06 -5.75
N LYS A 65 -13.50 -0.07 -6.37
CA LYS A 65 -14.02 -1.39 -5.98
C LYS A 65 -13.37 -1.86 -4.67
N LEU A 66 -14.20 -2.06 -3.64
CA LEU A 66 -13.75 -2.62 -2.37
C LEU A 66 -13.45 -4.12 -2.48
N PRO A 67 -12.46 -4.62 -1.72
CA PRO A 67 -12.27 -6.05 -1.56
C PRO A 67 -13.43 -6.71 -0.82
N PRO A 68 -13.76 -7.97 -1.15
CA PRO A 68 -14.61 -8.80 -0.30
C PRO A 68 -14.13 -8.80 1.16
N ALA A 69 -15.09 -8.81 2.07
CA ALA A 69 -14.81 -8.85 3.50
C ALA A 69 -13.96 -10.07 3.88
N GLY A 70 -13.00 -9.88 4.79
CA GLY A 70 -12.16 -10.94 5.33
C GLY A 70 -10.87 -11.22 4.53
N ILE A 71 -10.72 -10.66 3.32
CA ILE A 71 -9.47 -10.74 2.55
C ILE A 71 -8.40 -9.88 3.21
N PHE A 72 -8.67 -8.58 3.36
CA PHE A 72 -7.76 -7.65 4.02
C PHE A 72 -8.26 -7.30 5.43
N GLY A 73 -7.33 -7.17 6.37
CA GLY A 73 -7.60 -6.60 7.68
C GLY A 73 -7.62 -5.08 7.67
N ASP A 74 -7.98 -4.49 8.81
CA ASP A 74 -7.98 -3.04 8.98
C ASP A 74 -6.55 -2.47 8.93
N PRO A 75 -6.38 -1.21 8.46
CA PRO A 75 -5.10 -0.53 8.51
C PRO A 75 -4.64 -0.26 9.95
N GLU A 76 -3.41 -0.68 10.24
CA GLU A 76 -2.75 -0.47 11.52
C GLU A 76 -1.58 0.50 11.34
N LEU A 77 -1.62 1.60 12.09
CA LEU A 77 -0.54 2.59 12.13
C LEU A 77 0.50 2.16 13.18
N GLY A 78 1.76 2.04 12.77
CA GLY A 78 2.86 1.73 13.68
C GLY A 78 3.08 2.84 14.71
N GLU A 79 3.63 2.52 15.87
CA GLU A 79 3.76 3.44 17.02
C GLU A 79 4.49 4.76 16.69
N ASN A 80 5.46 4.71 15.78
CA ASN A 80 6.23 5.88 15.34
C ASN A 80 5.52 6.72 14.25
N GLY A 81 4.38 6.23 13.74
CA GLY A 81 3.61 6.80 12.63
C GLY A 81 4.30 6.70 11.27
N LYS A 82 5.46 6.07 11.16
CA LYS A 82 6.25 5.95 9.93
C LYS A 82 5.95 4.69 9.14
N GLU A 83 5.24 3.76 9.76
CA GLU A 83 4.83 2.50 9.17
C GLU A 83 3.31 2.41 9.23
N LEU A 84 2.73 1.88 8.16
CA LEU A 84 1.33 1.53 8.08
C LEU A 84 1.26 0.10 7.55
N SER A 85 0.40 -0.74 8.11
CA SER A 85 0.27 -2.12 7.67
C SER A 85 -1.18 -2.57 7.53
N ILE A 86 -1.41 -3.57 6.68
CA ILE A 86 -2.67 -4.34 6.61
C ILE A 86 -2.33 -5.83 6.58
N SER A 87 -3.24 -6.66 7.09
CA SER A 87 -3.15 -8.11 6.85
C SER A 87 -3.82 -8.48 5.52
N ASP A 88 -3.33 -9.53 4.88
CA ASP A 88 -3.83 -10.09 3.63
C ASP A 88 -4.02 -11.61 3.77
N LEU A 89 -5.18 -12.11 3.37
CA LEU A 89 -5.56 -13.51 3.34
C LEU A 89 -5.67 -13.99 1.88
N ASN A 90 -4.59 -13.84 1.10
CA ASN A 90 -4.53 -14.38 -0.26
C ASN A 90 -4.21 -15.89 -0.26
N ASN A 91 -5.15 -16.71 0.24
CA ASN A 91 -4.95 -18.16 0.40
C ASN A 91 -5.62 -19.02 -0.69
N SER A 92 -6.44 -18.43 -1.56
CA SER A 92 -7.18 -19.17 -2.59
C SER A 92 -7.44 -18.32 -3.84
N ALA A 93 -8.04 -18.93 -4.87
CA ALA A 93 -8.51 -18.19 -6.04
C ALA A 93 -9.66 -17.21 -5.72
N ALA A 94 -10.46 -17.51 -4.71
CA ALA A 94 -11.57 -16.65 -4.27
C ALA A 94 -11.10 -15.38 -3.56
N THR A 95 -9.87 -15.39 -3.04
CA THR A 95 -9.22 -14.25 -2.37
C THR A 95 -8.23 -13.52 -3.28
N SER A 96 -8.15 -13.90 -4.56
CA SER A 96 -7.32 -13.23 -5.56
C SER A 96 -8.12 -12.13 -6.26
N GLY A 97 -7.48 -11.01 -6.57
CA GLY A 97 -8.10 -9.88 -7.27
C GLY A 97 -7.15 -8.72 -7.47
N GLU A 98 -7.66 -7.67 -8.10
CA GLU A 98 -6.98 -6.38 -8.20
C GLU A 98 -7.81 -5.33 -7.48
N TRP A 99 -7.18 -4.61 -6.55
CA TRP A 99 -7.79 -3.55 -5.77
C TRP A 99 -6.89 -2.34 -5.75
N VAL A 100 -7.47 -1.18 -5.95
CA VAL A 100 -6.75 0.07 -6.03
C VAL A 100 -6.78 0.74 -4.68
N TYR A 101 -5.66 1.28 -4.21
CA TYR A 101 -5.58 1.97 -2.93
C TYR A 101 -4.82 3.28 -3.03
N GLN A 102 -4.98 4.11 -2.01
CA GLN A 102 -4.25 5.35 -1.84
C GLN A 102 -3.75 5.47 -0.40
N LEU A 103 -2.54 5.98 -0.25
CA LEU A 103 -1.94 6.31 1.04
C LEU A 103 -1.94 7.82 1.26
N SER A 104 -2.06 8.25 2.51
CA SER A 104 -1.92 9.66 2.90
C SER A 104 -0.94 9.80 4.04
N ALA A 105 -0.04 10.77 3.94
CA ALA A 105 0.92 11.10 4.99
C ALA A 105 1.12 12.60 5.13
N LYS A 106 1.33 13.05 6.37
CA LYS A 106 1.72 14.42 6.69
C LYS A 106 3.24 14.50 6.76
N ILE A 107 3.83 15.36 5.92
CA ILE A 107 5.28 15.64 5.88
C ILE A 107 5.46 17.15 6.14
N GLY A 108 6.03 17.50 7.29
CA GLY A 108 5.95 18.87 7.78
C GLY A 108 4.51 19.23 8.11
N ASP A 109 4.01 20.35 7.58
CA ASP A 109 2.61 20.79 7.77
C ASP A 109 1.67 20.43 6.63
N GLN A 110 2.18 19.77 5.59
CA GLN A 110 1.41 19.46 4.39
C GLN A 110 1.08 17.96 4.31
N VAL A 111 -0.16 17.67 3.91
CA VAL A 111 -0.61 16.32 3.59
C VAL A 111 -0.29 16.02 2.12
N TYR A 112 0.31 14.87 1.88
CA TYR A 112 0.58 14.32 0.56
C TYR A 112 -0.14 12.99 0.44
N GLN A 113 -0.74 12.77 -0.72
CA GLN A 113 -1.35 11.49 -1.07
C GLN A 113 -0.49 10.77 -2.10
N SER A 114 -0.52 9.45 -2.11
CA SER A 114 0.07 8.69 -3.19
C SER A 114 -0.69 8.89 -4.48
N ARG A 115 -0.03 8.57 -5.60
CA ARG A 115 -0.78 8.28 -6.83
C ARG A 115 -1.75 7.12 -6.55
N VAL A 116 -2.81 7.07 -7.34
CA VAL A 116 -3.75 5.95 -7.32
C VAL A 116 -3.01 4.73 -7.90
N THR A 117 -2.62 3.79 -7.05
CA THR A 117 -1.79 2.64 -7.43
C THR A 117 -2.62 1.35 -7.33
N SER A 118 -2.57 0.52 -8.37
CA SER A 118 -3.22 -0.80 -8.39
C SER A 118 -2.41 -1.82 -7.56
N MET A 119 -3.10 -2.57 -6.71
CA MET A 119 -2.58 -3.76 -6.04
C MET A 119 -3.07 -4.99 -6.82
N THR A 120 -2.18 -5.72 -7.50
CA THR A 120 -2.55 -6.89 -8.31
C THR A 120 -2.10 -8.17 -7.60
N ALA A 121 -3.03 -9.05 -7.24
CA ALA A 121 -2.69 -10.38 -6.74
C ALA A 121 -1.94 -11.18 -7.83
N THR A 122 -0.77 -11.72 -7.52
CA THR A 122 -0.06 -12.62 -8.43
C THR A 122 -0.43 -14.06 -8.17
N THR A 123 -0.76 -14.78 -9.24
CA THR A 123 -0.90 -16.23 -9.24
C THR A 123 0.49 -16.86 -9.27
N THR A 124 0.67 -17.99 -8.58
CA THR A 124 1.95 -18.73 -8.46
C THR A 124 2.39 -19.45 -9.74
N SER A 125 2.11 -18.88 -10.91
CA SER A 125 2.63 -19.37 -12.19
C SER A 125 3.32 -18.21 -12.90
N PRO A 126 4.67 -18.19 -12.99
CA PRO A 126 5.36 -17.15 -13.73
C PRO A 126 5.06 -17.36 -15.22
N THR A 127 4.28 -16.46 -15.82
CA THR A 127 4.32 -16.28 -17.28
C THR A 127 4.90 -14.90 -17.57
N ILE A 128 6.10 -14.90 -18.14
CA ILE A 128 6.70 -13.73 -18.78
C ILE A 128 5.75 -13.34 -19.92
N LYS A 129 5.12 -12.16 -19.84
CA LYS A 129 4.57 -11.49 -21.02
C LYS A 129 5.63 -10.53 -21.54
N ASN A 130 6.36 -10.96 -22.57
CA ASN A 130 6.88 -10.02 -23.56
C ASN A 130 5.69 -9.56 -24.39
N THR A 131 5.45 -8.25 -24.44
CA THR A 131 4.84 -7.63 -25.63
C THR A 131 5.94 -7.32 -26.62
#